data_AF-A0A9E5TSB0-F1
#
_entry.id   AF-A0A9E5TSB0-F1
#
_cell.length_a   1.000
_cell.length_b   1.000
_cell.length_c   1.000
_cell.angle_alpha   90.00
_cell.angle_beta   90.00
_cell.angle_gamma   90.00
#
_symmetry.space_group_name_H-M   'P 1'
#
loop_
_entity.id
_entity.type
_entity.pdbx_description
1 polymer ?
#
loop_
_entity_poly.entity_id
_entity_poly.type
_entity_poly.pdbx_seq_one_letter_code
_entity_poly.pdbx_strand_id
1 'polypeptide(L)'
;MLEIMADHRIPYVASVTIAYPEDMIRKIEKAKGIYGTRFIHLLSPCPPGWRIPQEKVVELSRLAVQARVFPLLEIEDGERYTLNINPDAIPVSQYLKAQGRFGHLGKREVERIQANVDQEWRRLLKRTEFSSALFHADPR
;
A
#
# COMPACT_ATOMS: atom_id res chain seq x y z
N MET A 1 -3.29 7.50 -6.77
CA MET A 1 -4.50 7.59 -5.90
C MET A 1 -4.12 8.20 -4.56
N LEU A 2 -3.35 7.51 -3.70
CA LEU A 2 -2.99 8.03 -2.36
C LEU A 2 -2.31 9.41 -2.42
N GLU A 3 -1.27 9.55 -3.24
CA GLU A 3 -0.54 10.82 -3.42
C GLU A 3 -1.45 11.95 -3.90
N ILE A 4 -2.34 11.66 -4.87
CA ILE A 4 -3.31 12.66 -5.36
C ILE A 4 -4.19 13.12 -4.20
N MET A 5 -4.71 12.20 -3.39
CA MET A 5 -5.55 12.56 -2.24
C MET A 5 -4.76 13.34 -1.17
N ALA A 6 -3.50 12.96 -0.95
CA ALA A 6 -2.60 13.67 -0.03
C ALA A 6 -2.30 15.11 -0.50
N ASP A 7 -2.10 15.32 -1.81
CA ASP A 7 -1.85 16.65 -2.39
C ASP A 7 -3.04 17.61 -2.20
N HIS A 8 -4.25 17.08 -1.99
CA HIS A 8 -5.44 17.88 -1.64
C HIS A 8 -5.50 18.26 -0.16
N ARG A 9 -4.49 17.86 0.64
CA ARG A 9 -4.39 18.12 2.10
C ARG A 9 -5.64 17.68 2.86
N ILE A 10 -6.22 16.55 2.48
CA ILE A 10 -7.34 16.00 3.23
C ILE A 10 -6.84 15.47 4.58
N PRO A 11 -7.66 15.55 5.64
CA PRO A 11 -7.24 15.16 6.99
C PRO A 11 -6.66 13.75 7.12
N TYR A 12 -7.16 12.78 6.33
CA TYR A 12 -6.70 11.40 6.45
C TYR A 12 -6.79 10.63 5.14
N VAL A 13 -5.68 9.98 4.78
CA VAL A 13 -5.57 9.00 3.70
C VAL A 13 -4.97 7.73 4.30
N ALA A 14 -5.52 6.56 3.99
CA ALA A 14 -4.87 5.31 4.35
C ALA A 14 -5.03 4.24 3.27
N SER A 15 -4.05 3.34 3.19
CA SER A 15 -4.17 2.08 2.45
C SER A 15 -4.30 0.89 3.39
N VAL A 16 -5.15 -0.05 3.01
CA VAL A 16 -5.49 -1.24 3.79
C VAL A 16 -5.62 -2.47 2.90
N THR A 17 -5.39 -3.66 3.46
CA THR A 17 -5.71 -4.92 2.79
C THR A 17 -6.36 -5.90 3.77
N ILE A 18 -7.11 -6.86 3.24
CA ILE A 18 -7.72 -7.95 4.02
C ILE A 18 -6.69 -8.93 4.63
N ALA A 19 -5.42 -8.89 4.19
CA ALA A 19 -4.37 -9.76 4.74
C ALA A 19 -3.81 -9.28 6.08
N TYR A 20 -4.05 -8.03 6.45
CA TYR A 20 -3.60 -7.38 7.69
C TYR A 20 -4.81 -6.78 8.42
N PRO A 21 -5.73 -7.62 8.95
CA PRO A 21 -7.01 -7.16 9.48
C PRO A 21 -6.86 -6.24 10.69
N GLU A 22 -5.87 -6.47 11.56
CA GLU A 22 -5.62 -5.60 12.72
C GLU A 22 -5.19 -4.19 12.30
N ASP A 23 -4.34 -4.08 11.28
CA ASP A 23 -3.92 -2.79 10.71
C ASP A 23 -5.12 -2.06 10.08
N MET A 24 -5.93 -2.79 9.32
CA MET A 24 -7.15 -2.26 8.72
C MET A 24 -8.13 -1.74 9.77
N ILE A 25 -8.39 -2.50 10.85
CA ILE A 25 -9.30 -2.10 11.93
C ILE A 25 -8.79 -0.84 12.62
N ARG A 26 -7.50 -0.79 12.99
CA ARG A 26 -6.90 0.39 13.64
C ARG A 26 -7.06 1.65 12.80
N LYS A 27 -6.81 1.56 11.49
CA LYS A 27 -6.94 2.69 10.55
C LYS A 27 -8.38 3.15 10.38
N ILE A 28 -9.32 2.22 10.32
CA ILE A 28 -10.75 2.55 10.23
C ILE A 28 -11.23 3.23 11.52
N GLU A 29 -10.84 2.72 12.69
CA GLU A 29 -11.19 3.35 13.98
C GLU A 29 -10.57 4.73 14.13
N LYS A 30 -9.30 4.92 13.74
CA LYS A 30 -8.68 6.25 13.69
C LYS A 30 -9.43 7.19 12.75
N ALA A 31 -9.75 6.73 11.54
CA ALA A 31 -10.52 7.53 10.57
C ALA A 31 -11.87 7.97 11.15
N LYS A 32 -12.57 7.13 11.93
CA LYS A 32 -13.86 7.50 12.56
C LYS A 32 -13.74 8.70 13.51
N GLY A 33 -12.58 8.88 14.16
CA GLY A 33 -12.32 10.00 15.07
C GLY A 33 -11.91 11.31 14.38
N ILE A 34 -11.67 11.31 13.07
CA ILE A 34 -11.18 12.48 12.33
C ILE A 34 -12.35 13.21 11.65
N TYR A 35 -12.40 14.53 11.84
CA TYR A 35 -13.38 15.39 11.16
C TYR A 35 -12.90 15.79 9.76
N GLY A 36 -13.81 15.80 8.79
CA GLY A 36 -13.53 16.15 7.39
C GLY A 36 -13.40 14.95 6.44
N THR A 37 -12.88 15.22 5.23
CA THR A 37 -12.72 14.22 4.17
C THR A 37 -11.66 13.19 4.55
N ARG A 38 -12.04 11.91 4.48
CA ARG A 38 -11.16 10.78 4.80
C ARG A 38 -11.22 9.78 3.67
N PHE A 39 -10.06 9.30 3.23
CA PHE A 39 -9.95 8.38 2.10
C PHE A 39 -9.30 7.06 2.52
N ILE A 40 -9.97 5.95 2.25
CA ILE A 40 -9.45 4.60 2.51
C ILE A 40 -9.33 3.84 1.19
N HIS A 41 -8.11 3.45 0.83
CA HIS A 41 -7.81 2.64 -0.33
C HIS A 41 -7.65 1.17 0.08
N LEU A 42 -8.70 0.39 -0.15
CA LEU A 42 -8.72 -1.04 0.15
C LEU A 42 -8.30 -1.87 -1.06
N LEU A 43 -7.26 -2.69 -0.91
CA LEU A 43 -6.95 -3.75 -1.88
C LEU A 43 -7.93 -4.91 -1.69
N SER A 44 -8.77 -5.14 -2.71
CA SER A 44 -9.72 -6.25 -2.75
C SER A 44 -9.47 -7.11 -4.00
N PRO A 45 -8.73 -8.23 -3.89
CA PRO A 45 -8.57 -9.16 -4.99
C PRO A 45 -9.92 -9.77 -5.40
N CYS A 46 -10.22 -9.75 -6.70
CA CYS A 46 -11.45 -10.29 -7.25
C CYS A 46 -11.14 -11.62 -7.95
N PRO A 47 -11.56 -12.79 -7.40
CA PRO A 47 -11.26 -14.10 -7.98
C PRO A 47 -11.54 -14.23 -9.49
N PRO A 48 -12.75 -13.90 -9.99
CA PRO A 48 -13.04 -14.01 -11.41
C PRO A 48 -12.22 -13.01 -12.25
N GLY A 49 -12.11 -11.75 -11.82
CA GLY A 49 -11.41 -10.72 -12.58
C GLY A 49 -9.89 -10.92 -12.63
N TRP A 50 -9.31 -11.50 -11.58
CA TRP A 50 -7.86 -11.69 -11.46
C TRP A 50 -7.44 -13.11 -11.84
N ARG A 51 -8.42 -13.99 -12.11
CA ARG A 51 -8.25 -15.40 -12.46
C ARG A 51 -7.42 -16.12 -11.40
N ILE A 52 -7.90 -16.08 -10.17
CA ILE A 52 -7.29 -16.73 -9.01
C ILE A 52 -8.30 -17.66 -8.31
N PRO A 53 -7.84 -18.74 -7.65
CA PRO A 53 -8.70 -19.54 -6.76
C PRO A 53 -9.25 -18.70 -5.60
N GLN A 54 -10.47 -18.98 -5.17
CA GLN A 54 -11.16 -18.19 -4.12
C GLN A 54 -10.43 -18.27 -2.78
N GLU A 55 -9.89 -19.45 -2.45
CA GLU A 55 -9.12 -19.73 -1.24
C GLU A 55 -7.76 -18.99 -1.20
N LYS A 56 -7.28 -18.47 -2.34
CA LYS A 56 -6.00 -17.75 -2.45
C LYS A 56 -6.10 -16.24 -2.30
N VAL A 57 -7.30 -15.69 -2.09
CA VAL A 57 -7.56 -14.24 -2.01
C VAL A 57 -6.74 -13.53 -0.92
N VAL A 58 -6.68 -14.12 0.29
CA VAL A 58 -5.94 -13.55 1.42
C VAL A 58 -4.43 -13.66 1.18
N GLU A 59 -3.98 -14.80 0.66
CA GLU A 59 -2.58 -15.03 0.31
C GLU A 59 -2.10 -14.01 -0.73
N LEU A 60 -2.89 -13.79 -1.78
CA LEU A 60 -2.54 -12.81 -2.82
C LEU A 60 -2.50 -11.37 -2.28
N SER A 61 -3.43 -11.02 -1.39
CA SER A 61 -3.41 -9.72 -0.72
C SER A 61 -2.12 -9.53 0.09
N ARG A 62 -1.62 -10.59 0.73
CA ARG A 62 -0.35 -10.57 1.46
C ARG A 62 0.85 -10.44 0.52
N LEU A 63 0.85 -11.18 -0.60
CA LEU A 63 1.88 -11.08 -1.63
C LEU A 63 1.99 -9.67 -2.21
N ALA A 64 0.86 -8.95 -2.37
CA ALA A 64 0.88 -7.56 -2.85
C ALA A 64 1.66 -6.62 -1.91
N VAL A 65 1.53 -6.83 -0.59
CA VAL A 65 2.27 -6.06 0.43
C VAL A 65 3.73 -6.49 0.44
N GLN A 66 4.02 -7.79 0.50
CA GLN A 66 5.40 -8.33 0.53
C GLN A 66 6.21 -7.96 -0.72
N ALA A 67 5.56 -7.95 -1.89
CA ALA A 67 6.16 -7.51 -3.14
C ALA A 67 6.26 -5.98 -3.26
N ARG A 68 5.84 -5.22 -2.23
CA ARG A 68 5.83 -3.75 -2.16
C ARG A 68 4.99 -3.05 -3.22
N VAL A 69 4.14 -3.81 -3.92
CA VAL A 69 3.19 -3.28 -4.92
C VAL A 69 2.07 -2.48 -4.26
N PHE A 70 1.67 -2.89 -3.05
CA PHE A 70 0.62 -2.23 -2.29
C PHE A 70 1.12 -1.90 -0.87
N PRO A 71 1.82 -0.77 -0.67
CA PRO A 71 2.28 -0.35 0.65
C PRO A 71 1.10 -0.08 1.58
N LEU A 72 1.26 -0.42 2.86
CA LEU A 72 0.29 -0.12 3.92
C LEU A 72 0.75 1.10 4.70
N LEU A 73 0.13 2.24 4.45
CA LEU A 73 0.50 3.51 5.05
C LEU A 73 -0.72 4.36 5.45
N GLU A 74 -0.44 5.38 6.25
CA GLU A 74 -1.32 6.49 6.59
C GLU A 74 -0.66 7.80 6.18
N ILE A 75 -1.48 8.76 5.73
CA ILE A 75 -1.08 10.14 5.46
C ILE A 75 -2.05 11.05 6.19
N GLU A 76 -1.54 11.87 7.10
CA GLU A 76 -2.32 12.84 7.86
C GLU A 76 -2.06 14.25 7.33
N ASP A 77 -3.13 15.00 7.09
CA ASP A 77 -3.13 16.38 6.55
C ASP A 77 -2.34 16.56 5.23
N GLY A 78 -2.09 15.46 4.51
CA GLY A 78 -1.29 15.44 3.29
C GLY A 78 0.24 15.47 3.51
N GLU A 79 0.70 15.61 4.75
CA GLU A 79 2.10 15.91 5.08
C GLU A 79 2.78 14.80 5.90
N ARG A 80 2.05 14.16 6.82
CA ARG A 80 2.63 13.18 7.74
C ARG A 80 2.43 11.76 7.23
N TYR A 81 3.50 11.14 6.74
CA TYR A 81 3.50 9.79 6.19
C TYR A 81 3.95 8.79 7.25
N THR A 82 3.11 7.79 7.52
CA THR A 82 3.41 6.67 8.42
C THR A 82 3.33 5.36 7.65
N LEU A 83 4.45 4.67 7.47
CA LEU A 83 4.46 3.31 6.92
C LEU A 83 4.22 2.31 8.06
N ASN A 84 3.10 1.58 8.02
CA ASN A 84 2.72 0.69 9.12
C ASN A 84 3.39 -0.68 9.02
N ILE A 85 3.65 -1.15 7.80
CA ILE A 85 4.24 -2.47 7.54
C ILE A 85 5.44 -2.31 6.61
N ASN A 86 6.62 -2.68 7.09
CA ASN A 86 7.82 -2.85 6.28
C ASN A 86 8.09 -4.36 6.14
N PRO A 87 7.68 -4.99 5.02
CA PRO A 87 7.79 -6.43 4.87
C PRO A 87 9.20 -6.84 4.40
N ASP A 88 9.55 -8.09 4.70
CA ASP A 88 10.62 -8.79 3.99
C ASP A 88 10.25 -8.89 2.50
N ALA A 89 11.05 -8.24 1.68
CA ALA A 89 10.72 -8.05 0.27
C ALA A 89 10.82 -9.36 -0.51
N ILE A 90 9.78 -9.65 -1.29
CA ILE A 90 9.80 -10.71 -2.30
C ILE A 90 9.86 -10.10 -3.70
N PRO A 91 10.37 -10.82 -4.72
CA PRO A 91 10.29 -10.37 -6.09
C PRO A 91 8.83 -10.19 -6.54
N VAL A 92 8.57 -9.12 -7.30
CA VAL A 92 7.23 -8.82 -7.85
C VAL A 92 6.68 -9.96 -8.70
N SER A 93 7.58 -10.75 -9.30
CA SER A 93 7.21 -11.93 -10.09
C SER A 93 6.40 -12.96 -9.29
N GLN A 94 6.61 -13.10 -7.98
CA GLN A 94 5.81 -14.02 -7.14
C GLN A 94 4.35 -13.54 -7.05
N TYR A 95 4.14 -12.23 -6.86
CA TYR A 95 2.81 -11.63 -6.87
C TYR A 95 2.14 -11.69 -8.26
N LEU A 96 2.88 -11.41 -9.33
CA LEU A 96 2.34 -11.39 -10.69
C LEU A 96 1.96 -12.79 -11.18
N LYS A 97 2.81 -13.81 -10.94
CA LYS A 97 2.55 -15.20 -11.36
C LYS A 97 1.35 -15.84 -10.68
N ALA A 98 1.00 -15.38 -9.48
CA ALA A 98 -0.17 -15.86 -8.76
C ALA A 98 -1.51 -15.41 -9.38
N GLN A 99 -1.49 -14.61 -10.45
CA GLN A 99 -2.69 -14.03 -11.08
C GLN A 99 -2.74 -14.33 -12.58
N GLY A 100 -3.82 -14.98 -13.05
CA GLY A 100 -3.95 -15.29 -14.47
C GLY A 100 -4.06 -14.07 -15.38
N ARG A 101 -4.47 -12.90 -14.87
CA ARG A 101 -4.51 -11.65 -15.67
C ARG A 101 -3.14 -11.17 -16.16
N PHE A 102 -2.05 -11.63 -15.54
CA PHE A 102 -0.68 -11.26 -15.92
C PHE A 102 0.05 -12.37 -16.69
N GLY A 103 -0.64 -13.45 -17.09
CA GLY A 103 -0.01 -14.58 -17.79
C GLY A 103 0.61 -14.25 -19.16
N HIS A 104 0.30 -13.08 -19.72
CA HIS A 104 0.85 -12.59 -20.99
C HIS A 104 2.18 -11.84 -20.85
N LEU A 105 2.62 -11.53 -19.61
CA LEU A 105 3.83 -10.73 -19.38
C LEU A 105 5.09 -11.55 -19.64
N GLY A 106 5.98 -11.01 -20.47
CA GLY A 106 7.34 -11.52 -20.66
C GLY A 106 8.29 -11.16 -19.52
N LYS A 107 9.49 -11.75 -19.55
CA LYS A 107 10.55 -11.50 -18.56
C LYS A 107 10.95 -10.02 -18.48
N ARG A 108 11.07 -9.35 -19.62
CA ARG A 108 11.47 -7.93 -19.71
C ARG A 108 10.43 -7.01 -19.06
N GLU A 109 9.15 -7.29 -19.24
CA GLU A 109 8.06 -6.52 -18.64
C GLU A 109 8.04 -6.70 -17.12
N VAL A 110 8.25 -7.94 -16.63
CA VAL A 110 8.34 -8.22 -15.20
C VAL A 110 9.53 -7.48 -14.56
N GLU A 111 10.69 -7.46 -15.22
CA GLU A 111 11.87 -6.71 -14.77
C GLU A 111 11.60 -5.19 -14.73
N ARG A 112 10.91 -4.65 -15.73
CA ARG A 112 10.50 -3.24 -15.74
C ARG A 112 9.55 -2.91 -14.60
N ILE A 113 8.59 -3.79 -14.31
CA ILE A 113 7.67 -3.62 -13.18
C ILE A 113 8.44 -3.66 -11.86
N GLN A 114 9.38 -4.59 -11.70
CA GLN A 114 10.23 -4.67 -10.50
C GLN A 114 10.98 -3.36 -10.27
N ALA A 115 11.66 -2.85 -11.30
CA ALA A 115 12.42 -1.60 -11.20
C ALA A 115 11.54 -0.40 -10.83
N ASN A 116 10.30 -0.35 -11.35
CA ASN A 116 9.33 0.69 -10.98
C ASN A 116 8.93 0.57 -9.49
N VAL A 117 8.53 -0.63 -9.04
CA VAL A 117 8.18 -0.87 -7.63
C VAL A 117 9.32 -0.49 -6.69
N ASP A 118 10.56 -0.85 -7.03
CA ASP A 118 11.74 -0.51 -6.24
C ASP A 118 12.05 0.99 -6.22
N GLN A 119 11.73 1.71 -7.31
CA GLN A 119 11.85 3.15 -7.38
C GLN A 119 10.80 3.85 -6.51
N GLU A 120 9.53 3.46 -6.63
CA GLU A 120 8.45 4.05 -5.83
C GLU A 120 8.61 3.72 -4.34
N TRP A 121 9.06 2.52 -4.00
CA TRP A 121 9.37 2.16 -2.61
C TRP A 121 10.45 3.07 -2.01
N ARG A 122 11.54 3.34 -2.75
CA ARG A 122 12.59 4.28 -2.30
C ARG A 122 12.06 5.71 -2.12
N ARG A 123 11.15 6.16 -2.98
CA ARG A 123 10.51 7.48 -2.83
C ARG A 123 9.64 7.53 -1.59
N LEU A 124 8.85 6.48 -1.33
CA LEU A 124 8.03 6.37 -0.14
C LEU A 124 8.87 6.41 1.14
N LEU A 125 9.97 5.67 1.19
CA LEU A 125 10.87 5.67 2.35
C LEU A 125 11.41 7.07 2.66
N LYS A 126 11.87 7.81 1.63
CA LYS A 126 12.33 9.19 1.80
C LYS A 126 11.24 10.11 2.37
N ARG A 127 9.99 9.95 1.93
CA ARG A 127 8.84 10.71 2.46
C ARG A 127 8.58 10.38 3.92
N THR A 128 8.63 9.10 4.28
CA THR A 128 8.43 8.67 5.68
C THR A 128 9.57 9.14 6.59
N GLU A 129 10.82 9.14 6.11
CA GLU A 129 11.98 9.66 6.84
C GLU A 129 11.87 11.18 7.05
N PHE A 130 11.52 11.92 6.00
CA PHE A 130 11.33 13.37 6.06
C PHE A 130 10.19 13.75 7.02
N SER A 131 9.06 13.05 6.95
CA SER A 131 7.95 13.20 7.89
C SER A 131 8.40 12.91 9.32
N SER A 132 9.14 11.81 9.54
CA SER A 132 9.67 11.48 10.87
C SER A 132 10.56 12.60 11.42
N ALA A 133 11.45 13.17 10.59
CA ALA A 133 12.34 14.26 10.98
C ALA A 133 11.59 15.56 11.32
N LEU A 134 10.54 15.91 10.58
CA LEU A 134 9.73 17.11 10.82
C LEU A 134 8.90 16.98 12.11
N PHE A 135 8.31 15.81 12.36
CA PHE A 135 7.34 15.64 13.44
C PHE A 135 7.89 14.99 14.72
N HIS A 136 9.15 14.52 14.74
CA HIS A 136 9.85 14.19 16.00
C HIS A 136 10.51 15.42 16.66
N ALA A 137 10.59 16.55 15.96
CA ALA A 137 11.13 17.81 16.48
C ALA A 137 10.08 18.73 17.14
N ASP A 138 8.80 18.36 17.11
CA ASP A 138 7.68 19.12 17.73
C ASP A 138 7.05 18.29 18.87
N PRO A 139 7.56 18.41 20.11
CA PRO A 139 6.91 17.83 21.27
C PRO A 139 5.77 18.77 21.69
N ARG A 140 4.58 18.57 21.10
CA ARG A 140 3.36 19.06 21.73
C ARG A 140 2.98 18.19 22.91
#